data_AF-A0A850WR55-F1
#
_entry.id   AF-A0A850WR55-F1
#
_cell.length_a   1.000
_cell.length_b   1.000
_cell.length_c   1.000
_cell.angle_alpha   90.00
_cell.angle_beta   90.00
_cell.angle_gamma   90.00
#
_symmetry.space_group_name_H-M   'P 1'
#
loop_
_entity.id
_entity.type
_entity.pdbx_description
1 polymer ?
#
loop_
_entity_poly.entity_id
_entity_poly.type
_entity_poly.pdbx_seq_one_letter_code
_entity_poly.pdbx_strand_id
1 'polypeptide(L)'
;ALSDPPQALWIEGAPPSGAPLRAGERLRLRCLARGGHPPPRLAWTKDGRPFRDGRQAPVAAGSLTGRELALTLAPGDHGAAYGCEAAGDPRGDPPRALVRLRVLCEWPP
;
A
#
# COMPACT_ATOMS: atom_id res chain seq x y z
N ALA A 1 -16.49 18.08 16.83
CA ALA A 1 -16.75 16.93 15.93
C ALA A 1 -15.80 15.82 16.35
N LEU A 2 -16.31 14.64 16.69
CA LEU A 2 -15.47 13.51 17.10
C LEU A 2 -14.83 12.92 15.84
N SER A 3 -13.51 12.88 15.79
CA SER A 3 -12.77 12.25 14.69
C SER A 3 -12.45 10.82 15.08
N ASP A 4 -13.01 9.84 14.39
CA ASP A 4 -12.72 8.43 14.66
C ASP A 4 -11.46 8.01 13.88
N PRO A 5 -10.52 7.25 14.47
CA PRO A 5 -9.37 6.73 13.76
C PRO A 5 -9.76 5.56 12.82
N PRO A 6 -8.98 5.31 11.75
CA PRO A 6 -9.12 4.08 10.97
C PRO A 6 -8.85 2.86 11.86
N GLN A 7 -9.77 1.90 11.84
CA GLN A 7 -9.74 0.70 12.68
C GLN A 7 -8.82 -0.39 12.11
N ALA A 8 -8.62 -0.39 10.79
CA ALA A 8 -7.75 -1.36 10.12
C ALA A 8 -7.19 -0.80 8.81
N LEU A 9 -5.98 -1.23 8.45
CA LEU A 9 -5.29 -0.92 7.20
C LEU A 9 -4.62 -2.19 6.65
N TRP A 10 -4.83 -2.52 5.37
CA TRP A 10 -4.20 -3.67 4.72
C TRP A 10 -3.89 -3.40 3.25
N ILE A 11 -3.03 -4.26 2.67
CA ILE A 11 -2.63 -4.20 1.26
C ILE A 11 -3.13 -5.46 0.54
N GLU A 12 -3.85 -5.27 -0.57
CA GLU A 12 -4.25 -6.30 -1.52
C GLU A 12 -3.38 -6.25 -2.79
N GLY A 13 -3.35 -7.35 -3.54
CA GLY A 13 -2.56 -7.47 -4.77
C GLY A 13 -1.08 -7.76 -4.53
N ALA A 14 -0.68 -7.88 -3.26
CA ALA A 14 0.64 -8.40 -2.88
C ALA A 14 0.78 -9.87 -3.31
N PRO A 15 1.95 -10.29 -3.82
CA PRO A 15 2.22 -11.71 -4.04
C PRO A 15 2.13 -12.48 -2.71
N PRO A 16 1.71 -13.76 -2.73
CA PRO A 16 1.78 -14.64 -1.57
C PRO A 16 3.18 -14.60 -0.96
N SER A 17 3.29 -14.64 0.36
CA SER A 17 4.55 -14.44 1.10
C SER A 17 5.73 -15.17 0.47
N GLY A 18 6.64 -14.41 -0.16
CA GLY A 18 7.88 -14.93 -0.76
C GLY A 18 7.79 -15.40 -2.23
N ALA A 19 6.61 -15.35 -2.85
CA ALA A 19 6.47 -15.62 -4.27
C ALA A 19 7.24 -14.55 -5.08
N PRO A 20 8.17 -14.99 -5.96
CA PRO A 20 8.95 -14.06 -6.76
C PRO A 20 8.08 -13.40 -7.82
N LEU A 21 8.36 -12.13 -8.09
CA LEU A 21 7.81 -11.34 -9.18
C LEU A 21 8.90 -11.08 -10.22
N ARG A 22 8.51 -10.84 -11.47
CA ARG A 22 9.49 -10.59 -12.54
C ARG A 22 9.77 -9.10 -12.70
N ALA A 23 11.04 -8.73 -12.86
CA ALA A 23 11.39 -7.37 -13.29
C ALA A 23 10.75 -7.04 -14.66
N GLY A 24 10.18 -5.84 -14.79
CA GLY A 24 9.40 -5.39 -15.95
C GLY A 24 7.91 -5.72 -15.87
N GLU A 25 7.48 -6.55 -14.93
CA GLU A 25 6.07 -6.87 -14.73
C GLU A 25 5.32 -5.70 -14.08
N ARG A 26 4.04 -5.53 -14.41
CA ARG A 26 3.18 -4.53 -13.80
C ARG A 26 2.51 -5.10 -12.55
N LEU A 27 2.84 -4.54 -11.39
CA LEU A 27 2.20 -4.88 -10.13
C LEU A 27 1.16 -3.83 -9.76
N ARG A 28 -0.03 -4.27 -9.37
CA ARG A 28 -1.08 -3.42 -8.81
C ARG A 28 -1.30 -3.76 -7.35
N LEU A 29 -1.02 -2.80 -6.48
CA LEU A 29 -1.28 -2.89 -5.06
C LEU A 29 -2.46 -1.99 -4.71
N ARG A 30 -3.35 -2.47 -3.84
CA ARG A 30 -4.47 -1.67 -3.32
C ARG A 30 -4.36 -1.60 -1.82
N CYS A 31 -4.20 -0.40 -1.30
CA CYS A 31 -4.25 -0.16 0.12
C CYS A 31 -5.68 0.17 0.50
N LEU A 32 -6.22 -0.52 1.50
CA LEU A 32 -7.59 -0.35 1.98
C LEU A 32 -7.57 -0.04 3.47
N ALA A 33 -8.32 0.98 3.86
CA ALA A 33 -8.56 1.36 5.24
C ALA A 33 -10.05 1.23 5.56
N ARG A 34 -10.36 0.70 6.73
CA ARG A 34 -11.72 0.64 7.27
C ARG A 34 -11.86 1.59 8.45
N GLY A 35 -12.96 2.33 8.48
CA GLY A 35 -13.20 3.35 9.51
C GLY A 35 -12.59 4.70 9.13
N GLY A 36 -12.58 5.61 10.08
CA GLY A 36 -12.13 6.97 9.87
C GLY A 36 -13.28 7.92 9.56
N HIS A 37 -13.49 8.90 10.44
CA HIS A 37 -14.42 10.00 10.19
C HIS A 37 -13.73 11.34 10.48
N PRO A 38 -13.47 12.21 9.49
CA PRO A 38 -13.68 12.00 8.05
C PRO A 38 -12.79 10.87 7.47
N PRO A 39 -13.06 10.40 6.25
CA PRO A 39 -12.25 9.37 5.60
C PRO A 39 -10.75 9.72 5.61
N PRO A 40 -9.86 8.77 5.98
CA PRO A 40 -8.43 9.04 6.10
C PRO A 40 -7.79 9.16 4.72
N ARG A 41 -6.72 9.94 4.60
CA ARG A 41 -5.96 10.02 3.35
C ARG A 41 -4.90 8.92 3.33
N LEU A 42 -4.89 8.07 2.31
CA LEU A 42 -3.90 7.00 2.23
C LEU A 42 -2.64 7.45 1.48
N ALA A 43 -1.47 7.11 2.02
CA ALA A 43 -0.15 7.43 1.47
C ALA A 43 0.67 6.16 1.26
N TRP A 44 1.22 5.99 0.06
CA TRP A 44 2.18 4.93 -0.21
C TRP A 44 3.59 5.37 0.17
N THR A 45 4.38 4.44 0.69
CA THR A 45 5.80 4.59 0.99
C THR A 45 6.58 3.47 0.33
N LYS A 46 7.84 3.74 -0.02
CA LYS A 46 8.81 2.75 -0.47
C LYS A 46 10.04 2.90 0.40
N ASP A 47 10.40 1.86 1.13
CA ASP A 47 11.51 1.83 2.09
C ASP A 47 11.43 2.98 3.10
N GLY A 48 10.22 3.26 3.59
CA GLY A 48 9.93 4.33 4.55
C GLY A 48 9.92 5.75 3.96
N ARG A 49 10.09 5.90 2.64
CA ARG A 49 10.05 7.21 1.97
C ARG A 49 8.74 7.40 1.23
N PRO A 50 8.15 8.62 1.19
CA PRO A 50 6.93 8.89 0.43
C PRO A 50 7.07 8.47 -1.03
N PHE A 51 6.19 7.58 -1.48
CA PHE A 51 6.14 7.11 -2.86
C PHE A 51 4.96 7.78 -3.56
N ARG A 52 5.27 8.66 -4.52
CA ARG A 52 4.27 9.58 -5.11
C ARG A 52 3.42 8.95 -6.22
N ASP A 53 3.78 7.75 -6.67
CA ASP A 53 2.93 7.01 -7.60
C ASP A 53 1.76 6.37 -6.86
N GLY A 54 0.56 6.58 -7.38
CA GLY A 54 -0.65 5.94 -6.87
C GLY A 54 -1.86 6.87 -6.89
N ARG A 55 -2.94 6.41 -7.52
CA ARG A 55 -4.20 7.14 -7.63
C ARG A 55 -5.08 6.80 -6.42
N GLN A 56 -5.57 7.82 -5.73
CA GLN A 56 -6.64 7.61 -4.75
C GLN A 56 -7.90 7.18 -5.51
N ALA A 57 -8.49 6.08 -5.06
CA ALA A 57 -9.71 5.53 -5.64
C ALA A 57 -10.72 5.43 -4.50
N PRO A 58 -11.79 6.24 -4.50
CA PRO A 58 -12.89 6.04 -3.57
C PRO A 58 -13.41 4.62 -3.79
N VAL A 59 -13.35 3.77 -2.76
CA VAL A 59 -13.99 2.45 -2.82
C VAL A 59 -15.41 2.68 -2.35
N ALA A 60 -16.37 2.57 -3.28
CA ALA A 60 -17.76 2.99 -3.10
C ALA A 60 -18.60 2.07 -2.17
N ALA A 61 -18.00 1.54 -1.09
CA ALA A 61 -18.67 0.66 -0.15
C ALA A 61 -18.42 1.11 1.31
N GLY A 62 -19.31 1.96 1.84
CA GLY A 62 -19.38 2.30 3.26
C GLY A 62 -18.20 3.12 3.80
N SER A 63 -17.69 2.75 4.98
CA SER A 63 -16.54 3.40 5.67
C SER A 63 -15.18 2.86 5.19
N LEU A 64 -15.09 2.48 3.91
CA LEU A 64 -13.87 1.94 3.32
C LEU A 64 -13.20 2.99 2.42
N THR A 65 -11.94 3.30 2.67
CA THR A 65 -11.14 4.17 1.80
C THR A 65 -10.04 3.37 1.12
N GLY A 66 -9.79 3.64 -0.16
CA GLY A 66 -8.79 2.90 -0.93
C GLY A 66 -7.82 3.80 -1.70
N ARG A 67 -6.62 3.28 -1.92
CA ARG A 67 -5.63 3.89 -2.81
C ARG A 67 -4.92 2.82 -3.60
N GLU A 68 -4.96 2.96 -4.92
CA GLU A 68 -4.30 2.04 -5.83
C GLU A 68 -2.90 2.57 -6.16
N LEU A 69 -1.93 1.67 -6.15
CA LEU A 69 -0.59 1.89 -6.67
C LEU A 69 -0.34 0.91 -7.81
N ALA A 70 -0.10 1.44 -9.00
CA ALA A 70 0.35 0.67 -10.14
C ALA A 70 1.82 1.01 -10.38
N LEU A 71 2.69 0.00 -10.38
CA LEU A 71 4.12 0.15 -10.64
C LEU A 71 4.59 -0.87 -11.67
N THR A 72 5.64 -0.51 -12.40
CA THR A 72 6.42 -1.44 -13.21
C THR A 72 7.63 -1.84 -12.38
N LEU A 73 7.77 -3.13 -12.09
CA LEU A 73 8.81 -3.63 -11.19
C LEU A 73 10.20 -3.44 -11.80
N ALA A 74 11.10 -2.83 -11.04
CA ALA A 74 12.50 -2.73 -11.40
C ALA A 74 13.32 -3.83 -10.69
N PRO A 75 14.48 -4.24 -11.23
CA PRO A 75 15.47 -5.05 -10.52
C PRO A 75 15.76 -4.57 -9.09
N GLY A 76 15.87 -3.25 -8.91
CA GLY A 76 16.12 -2.61 -7.62
C GLY A 76 14.93 -2.61 -6.65
N ASP A 77 13.76 -3.13 -7.03
CA ASP A 77 12.65 -3.38 -6.11
C ASP A 77 12.80 -4.68 -5.32
N HIS A 78 13.83 -5.50 -5.63
CA HIS A 78 14.12 -6.68 -4.84
C HIS A 78 14.44 -6.31 -3.39
N GLY A 79 13.66 -6.84 -2.46
CA GLY A 79 13.80 -6.57 -1.03
C GLY A 79 13.20 -5.24 -0.59
N ALA A 80 12.67 -4.42 -1.51
CA ALA A 80 12.03 -3.16 -1.19
C ALA A 80 10.73 -3.38 -0.41
N ALA A 81 10.51 -2.57 0.61
CA ALA A 81 9.31 -2.58 1.43
C ALA A 81 8.34 -1.49 0.95
N TYR A 82 7.26 -1.90 0.30
CA TYR A 82 6.16 -1.01 -0.06
C TYR A 82 5.19 -0.93 1.11
N GLY A 83 5.02 0.27 1.64
CA GLY A 83 4.16 0.57 2.77
C GLY A 83 2.96 1.40 2.39
N CYS A 84 1.88 1.24 3.12
CA CYS A 84 0.77 2.17 3.10
C CYS A 84 0.53 2.67 4.52
N GLU A 85 0.29 3.97 4.62
CA GLU A 85 0.02 4.68 5.86
C GLU A 85 -1.28 5.48 5.69
N ALA A 86 -2.13 5.41 6.70
CA ALA A 86 -3.30 6.28 6.78
C ALA A 86 -2.89 7.61 7.43
N ALA A 87 -2.87 8.68 6.65
CA ALA A 87 -2.77 10.03 7.18
C ALA A 87 -4.10 10.35 7.91
N GLY A 88 -3.98 10.43 9.23
CA GLY A 88 -5.04 10.68 10.21
C GLY A 88 -4.45 11.35 11.47
N ASP A 89 -5.15 11.27 12.60
CA ASP A 89 -4.84 11.99 13.84
C ASP A 89 -3.33 12.00 14.21
N PRO A 90 -2.68 13.18 14.30
CA PRO A 90 -1.25 13.30 14.64
C PRO A 90 -0.88 12.84 16.05
N ARG A 91 -1.85 12.45 16.89
CA ARG A 91 -1.64 12.08 18.30
C ARG A 91 -1.44 10.58 18.53
N GLY A 92 -1.71 9.73 17.53
CA GLY A 92 -1.53 8.28 17.60
C GLY A 92 -0.51 7.78 16.57
N ASP A 93 0.04 6.58 16.78
CA ASP A 93 0.79 5.89 15.73
C ASP A 93 -0.20 5.47 14.62
N PRO A 94 -0.11 6.03 13.41
CA PRO A 94 -1.05 5.69 12.35
C PRO A 94 -0.94 4.21 12.00
N PRO A 95 -2.06 3.51 11.76
CA PRO A 95 -1.99 2.14 11.27
C PRO A 95 -1.22 2.13 9.95
N ARG A 96 -0.31 1.15 9.84
CA ARG A 96 0.56 0.98 8.68
C ARG A 96 0.50 -0.47 8.21
N ALA A 97 0.50 -0.66 6.90
CA ALA A 97 0.58 -1.97 6.27
C ALA A 97 1.84 -2.01 5.41
N LEU A 98 2.57 -3.13 5.42
CA LEU A 98 3.84 -3.28 4.71
C LEU A 98 3.84 -4.58 3.91
N VAL A 99 4.35 -4.52 2.68
CA VAL A 99 4.68 -5.69 1.86
C VAL A 99 6.12 -5.58 1.39
N ARG A 100 6.89 -6.65 1.53
CA ARG A 100 8.24 -6.73 0.97
C ARG A 100 8.19 -7.47 -0.36
N LEU A 101 8.68 -6.85 -1.43
CA LEU A 101 8.68 -7.46 -2.75
C LEU A 101 9.92 -8.33 -2.95
N ARG A 102 9.74 -9.45 -3.63
CA ARG A 102 10.83 -10.30 -4.10
C ARG A 102 10.85 -10.26 -5.61
N VAL A 103 11.65 -9.38 -6.19
CA VAL A 103 11.73 -9.20 -7.64
C VAL A 103 12.95 -9.94 -8.18
N LEU A 104 12.79 -10.74 -9.23
CA LEU A 104 13.88 -11.44 -9.91
C LEU A 104 14.07 -10.86 -11.31
N CYS A 105 15.32 -10.60 -11.68
CA CYS A 105 15.69 -10.21 -13.05
C CYS A 105 15.63 -11.42 -13.98
N GLU A 106 16.15 -12.54 -13.49
CA GLU A 106 16.23 -13.81 -14.18
C GLU A 106 15.23 -14.76 -13.54
N TRP A 107 14.34 -15.32 -14.35
CA TRP A 107 13.34 -16.25 -13.86
C TRP A 107 13.87 -17.68 -13.97
N PRO A 108 13.71 -18.52 -12.93
CA PRO A 108 14.09 -19.92 -13.01
C PRO A 108 13.32 -20.62 -14.14
N PRO A 109 13.98 -21.47 -14.95
CA PRO A 109 13.30 -22.25 -15.99
C PRO A 109 12.24 -23.21 -15.42
#